data_AF-A0A2V8EK43-F1
#
_entry.id   AF-A0A2V8EK43-F1
#
_cell.length_a   1.000
_cell.length_b   1.000
_cell.length_c   1.000
_cell.angle_alpha   90.00
_cell.angle_beta   90.00
_cell.angle_gamma   90.00
#
_symmetry.space_group_name_H-M   'P 1'
#
loop_
_entity.id
_entity.type
_entity.pdbx_description
1 polymer ?
#
loop_
_entity_poly.entity_id
_entity_poly.type
_entity_poly.pdbx_seq_one_letter_code
_entity_poly.pdbx_strand_id
1 'polypeptide(L)' 'MEGEWGESDNKRKARFYRLTTTGRRRLQQETRNWNRMADIMAGILDTTPEEA' A
#
# COMPACT_ATOMS: atom_id res chain seq x y z
N MET A 1 -1.85 -15.33 7.55
CA MET A 1 -2.03 -15.21 6.09
C MET A 1 -2.76 -16.45 5.66
N GLU A 2 -3.96 -16.31 5.15
CA GLU A 2 -4.72 -17.44 4.61
C GLU A 2 -4.37 -17.50 3.12
N GLY A 3 -3.70 -18.58 2.75
CA GLY A 3 -3.27 -18.83 1.38
C GLY A 3 -3.98 -20.08 0.89
N GLU A 4 -4.83 -19.95 -0.12
CA GLU A 4 -5.51 -21.08 -0.75
C GLU A 4 -4.79 -21.46 -2.04
N TRP A 5 -4.69 -22.77 -2.27
CA TRP A 5 -4.17 -23.29 -3.53
C TRP A 5 -5.30 -23.28 -4.56
N GLY A 6 -5.09 -22.58 -5.67
CA GLY A 6 -6.01 -22.56 -6.79
C GLY A 6 -5.30 -22.93 -8.10
N GLU A 7 -6.07 -23.33 -9.09
CA GLU A 7 -5.60 -23.38 -10.47
C GLU A 7 -5.59 -21.94 -11.01
N SER A 8 -4.43 -21.46 -11.47
CA SER A 8 -4.36 -20.16 -12.14
C SER A 8 -4.99 -20.26 -13.52
N ASP A 9 -5.38 -19.12 -14.10
CA ASP A 9 -5.98 -19.03 -15.44
C ASP A 9 -5.13 -19.69 -16.56
N ASN A 10 -3.85 -19.96 -16.29
CA ASN A 10 -2.93 -20.65 -17.20
C ASN A 10 -2.64 -22.11 -16.80
N LYS A 11 -3.56 -22.78 -16.10
CA LYS A 11 -3.44 -24.19 -15.64
C LYS A 11 -2.20 -24.47 -14.78
N ARG A 12 -1.66 -23.46 -14.09
CA ARG A 12 -0.52 -23.61 -13.16
C ARG A 12 -1.02 -23.46 -11.73
N LYS A 13 -0.57 -24.32 -10.81
CA LYS A 13 -0.90 -24.16 -9.39
C LYS A 13 -0.31 -22.85 -8.86
N ALA A 14 -1.16 -21.98 -8.34
CA ALA A 14 -0.77 -20.74 -7.68
C ALA A 14 -1.29 -20.71 -6.25
N ARG A 15 -0.54 -20.06 -5.35
CA ARG A 15 -1.03 -19.70 -4.02
C ARG A 15 -1.65 -18.31 -4.09
N PHE A 16 -2.94 -18.22 -3.78
CA PHE A 16 -3.63 -16.95 -3.65
C PHE A 16 -3.60 -16.52 -2.19
N TYR A 17 -2.97 -15.39 -1.92
CA TYR A 17 -2.88 -14.85 -0.57
C TYR A 17 -3.98 -13.83 -0.34
N ARG A 18 -4.71 -13.98 0.77
CA ARG A 18 -5.65 -12.98 1.25
C ARG A 18 -5.10 -12.30 2.50
N LEU A 19 -5.27 -10.99 2.58
CA LEU A 19 -4.99 -10.25 3.80
C LEU A 19 -5.90 -10.77 4.92
N THR A 20 -5.29 -11.05 6.08
CA THR A 20 -6.06 -11.31 7.30
C THR A 20 -6.73 -10.03 7.78
N THR A 21 -7.70 -10.13 8.70
CA THR A 21 -8.34 -8.94 9.31
C THR A 21 -7.31 -8.01 9.95
N THR A 22 -6.35 -8.56 10.70
CA THR A 22 -5.23 -7.80 11.27
C THR A 22 -4.34 -7.18 10.18
N GLY A 23 -4.07 -7.93 9.11
CA GLY A 23 -3.30 -7.45 7.96
C GLY A 23 -3.95 -6.26 7.27
N ARG A 24 -5.28 -6.26 7.11
CA ARG A 24 -6.02 -5.11 6.56
C ARG A 24 -5.93 -3.89 7.47
N ARG A 25 -6.08 -4.07 8.79
CA ARG A 25 -5.95 -2.97 9.76
C ARG A 25 -4.55 -2.35 9.74
N ARG A 26 -3.51 -3.19 9.68
CA ARG A 26 -2.13 -2.73 9.55
C ARG A 26 -1.90 -2.00 8.22
N LEU A 27 -2.39 -2.55 7.11
CA LEU A 27 -2.28 -1.90 5.80
C LEU A 27 -2.91 -0.50 5.83
N GLN A 28 -4.11 -0.35 6.38
CA GLN A 28 -4.75 0.96 6.51
C GLN A 28 -3.92 1.95 7.34
N GLN A 29 -3.27 1.49 8.43
CA GLN A 29 -2.42 2.36 9.24
C GLN A 29 -1.18 2.81 8.47
N GLU A 30 -0.50 1.90 7.78
CA GLU A 30 0.68 2.24 6.99
C GLU A 30 0.32 3.14 5.80
N THR A 31 -0.82 2.91 5.15
CA THR A 31 -1.31 3.80 4.08
C THR A 31 -1.55 5.21 4.60
N ARG A 32 -2.14 5.38 5.78
CA ARG A 32 -2.31 6.72 6.40
C ARG A 32 -0.97 7.39 6.67
N ASN A 33 -0.01 6.65 7.22
CA ASN A 33 1.34 7.17 7.51
C ASN A 33 2.04 7.61 6.22
N TRP A 34 1.95 6.79 5.17
CA TRP A 34 2.51 7.08 3.86
C TRP A 34 1.90 8.34 3.25
N ASN A 35 0.56 8.44 3.24
CA ASN A 35 -0.13 9.61 2.67
C ASN A 35 0.28 10.90 3.39
N ARG A 36 0.37 10.87 4.73
CA ARG A 36 0.85 12.03 5.49
C ARG A 36 2.25 12.48 5.05
N MET A 37 3.16 11.55 4.82
CA MET A 37 4.51 11.89 4.33
C MET A 37 4.45 12.46 2.91
N ALA A 38 3.66 11.85 2.03
CA ALA A 38 3.47 12.33 0.66
C ALA A 38 2.91 13.76 0.65
N ASP A 39 1.94 14.07 1.51
CA ASP A 39 1.34 15.40 1.63
C ASP A 39 2.37 16.45 2.10
N ILE A 40 3.24 16.10 3.05
CA ILE A 40 4.33 16.99 3.49
C ILE A 40 5.27 17.30 2.33
N MET A 41 5.70 16.27 1.59
CA MET A 41 6.60 16.44 0.45
C MET A 41 5.93 17.26 -0.66
N ALA A 42 4.65 17.02 -0.93
CA ALA A 42 3.88 17.81 -1.88
C ALA A 42 3.83 19.29 -1.44
N GLY A 43 3.60 19.56 -0.16
CA GLY A 43 3.64 20.92 0.39
C GLY A 43 4.99 21.60 0.19
N ILE A 44 6.10 20.91 0.43
CA ILE A 44 7.46 21.44 0.20
C ILE A 44 7.70 21.74 -1.29
N LEU A 45 7.19 20.90 -2.19
CA LEU A 45 7.34 21.12 -3.63
C LEU A 45 6.45 22.27 -4.15
N ASP A 46 5.31 22.52 -3.49
CA ASP A 46 4.36 23.58 -3.85
C ASP A 46 4.78 24.96 -3.32
N THR A 47 5.65 25.01 -2.29
CA THR A 47 6.23 26.30 -1.89
C THR A 47 7.10 26.83 -3.03
N THR A 48 6.66 27.91 -3.67
CA THR A 48 7.51 28.70 -4.56
C THR A 48 8.74 29.14 -3.78
N PRO A 49 9.97 29.02 -4.33
CA PRO A 49 11.15 29.55 -3.67
C PRO A 49 10.93 31.04 -3.43
N GLU A 50 11.02 31.47 -2.18
CA GLU A 50 11.18 32.89 -1.87
C GLU A 50 12.47 33.32 -2.58
N GLU A 51 12.34 34.15 -3.61
CA GLU A 51 13.49 34.68 -4.35
C GLU A 51 14.44 35.34 -3.35
N ALA A 52 15.66 34.82 -3.29
CA ALA A 52 16.75 35.26 -2.42
C ALA A 52 17.22 36.70 -2.75
#